data_AF-A0A914KG32-F1
#
_entry.id   AF-A0A914KG32-F1
#
_cell.length_a   1.000
_cell.length_b   1.000
_cell.length_c   1.000
_cell.angle_alpha   90.00
_cell.angle_beta   90.00
_cell.angle_gamma   90.00
#
_symmetry.space_group_name_H-M   'P 1'
#
loop_
_entity.id
_entity.type
_entity.pdbx_description
1 polymer ?
#
loop_
_entity_poly.entity_id
_entity_poly.type
_entity_poly.pdbx_seq_one_letter_code
_entity_poly.pdbx_strand_id
1 'polypeptide(L)'
;MNSKSDWLQKIGEYQNKLEEYQKVVFCEEKLWFFGQKYFERPNYHWGNYVAFNGSHSDYFDTIINTWGGPKQFEAISSKQHFGELIFVSDSEIFILLFSHFGKMKINFYILFHMKIII
;
A
#
# COMPACT_ATOMS: atom_id res chain seq x y z
N MET A 1 23.07 -14.99 -19.74
CA MET A 1 22.97 -14.76 -18.29
C MET A 1 22.88 -13.25 -18.06
N ASN A 2 21.70 -12.72 -17.69
CA ASN A 2 21.49 -11.43 -16.99
C ASN A 2 19.99 -11.11 -16.77
N SER A 3 19.15 -12.10 -16.46
CA SER A 3 17.70 -11.86 -16.27
C SER A 3 17.30 -11.44 -14.85
N LYS A 4 18.18 -11.63 -13.85
CA LYS A 4 17.87 -11.29 -12.45
C LYS A 4 18.02 -9.81 -12.10
N SER A 5 18.71 -9.01 -12.91
CA SER A 5 18.95 -7.58 -12.63
C SER A 5 17.91 -6.65 -13.24
N ASP A 6 17.26 -7.05 -14.33
CA ASP A 6 16.36 -6.18 -15.11
C ASP A 6 15.06 -5.84 -14.35
N TRP A 7 14.48 -6.81 -13.64
CA TRP A 7 13.25 -6.58 -12.86
C TRP A 7 13.50 -5.77 -11.58
N LEU A 8 14.65 -5.97 -10.92
CA LEU A 8 15.07 -5.15 -9.78
C LEU A 8 15.29 -3.70 -10.19
N GLN A 9 15.89 -3.47 -11.35
CA GLN A 9 16.05 -2.14 -11.91
C GLN A 9 14.68 -1.50 -12.22
N LYS A 10 13.74 -2.25 -12.80
CA LYS A 10 12.37 -1.76 -13.03
C LYS A 10 11.60 -1.43 -11.75
N ILE A 11 11.78 -2.21 -10.67
CA ILE A 11 11.22 -1.87 -9.35
C ILE A 11 11.82 -0.56 -8.83
N GLY A 12 13.14 -0.41 -8.93
CA GLY A 12 13.82 0.83 -8.55
C GLY A 12 13.37 2.05 -9.38
N GLU A 13 13.19 1.88 -10.69
CA GLU A 13 12.67 2.91 -11.58
C GLU A 13 11.21 3.27 -11.27
N TYR A 14 10.38 2.28 -10.90
CA TYR A 14 9.01 2.52 -10.46
C TYR A 14 8.97 3.33 -9.16
N GLN A 15 9.80 2.96 -8.18
CA GLN A 15 9.93 3.72 -6.93
C GLN A 15 10.41 5.16 -7.17
N ASN A 16 11.28 5.39 -8.15
CA ASN A 16 11.77 6.73 -8.47
C ASN A 16 10.80 7.58 -9.31
N LYS A 17 9.89 6.96 -10.06
CA LYS A 17 8.90 7.68 -10.90
C LYS A 17 7.77 8.29 -10.10
N LEU A 18 7.43 7.69 -8.96
CA LEU A 18 6.39 8.17 -8.08
C LEU A 18 7.11 8.93 -6.98
N GLU A 19 6.98 10.26 -6.96
CA GLU A 19 7.45 11.13 -5.85
C GLU A 19 6.67 10.85 -4.54
N GLU A 20 6.02 9.70 -4.43
CA GLU A 20 5.20 9.24 -3.33
C GLU A 20 5.92 8.10 -2.59
N TYR A 21 5.87 8.15 -1.25
CA TYR A 21 6.35 7.04 -0.44
C TYR A 21 5.49 5.80 -0.71
N GLN A 22 6.09 4.61 -0.72
CA GLN A 22 5.39 3.37 -0.98
C GLN A 22 5.49 2.39 0.18
N LYS A 23 4.37 1.75 0.51
CA LYS A 23 4.36 0.52 1.32
C LYS A 23 4.33 -0.67 0.38
N VAL A 24 5.16 -1.67 0.68
CA VAL A 24 5.26 -2.89 -0.13
C VAL A 24 4.94 -4.10 0.73
N VAL A 25 4.08 -4.99 0.22
CA VAL A 25 3.78 -6.30 0.82
C VAL A 25 3.85 -7.39 -0.24
N PHE A 26 4.19 -8.61 0.16
CA PHE A 26 4.17 -9.78 -0.73
C PHE A 26 2.94 -10.63 -0.43
N CYS A 27 2.10 -10.86 -1.43
CA CYS A 27 0.85 -11.63 -1.30
C CYS A 27 0.54 -12.33 -2.61
N GLU A 28 0.21 -13.61 -2.57
CA GLU A 28 -0.15 -14.42 -3.75
C GLU A 28 0.81 -14.25 -4.94
N GLU A 29 2.12 -14.43 -4.67
CA GLU A 29 3.19 -14.37 -5.68
C GLU A 29 3.33 -12.99 -6.35
N LYS A 30 2.75 -11.96 -5.74
CA LYS A 30 2.79 -10.58 -6.21
C LYS A 30 3.44 -9.69 -5.15
N LEU A 31 4.32 -8.80 -5.62
CA LEU A 31 4.77 -7.66 -4.82
C LEU A 31 3.76 -6.53 -5.03
N TRP A 32 2.99 -6.22 -4.00
CA TRP A 32 2.01 -5.14 -4.02
C TRP A 32 2.63 -3.85 -3.49
N PHE A 33 2.45 -2.77 -4.24
CA PHE A 33 2.92 -1.44 -3.93
C PHE A 33 1.70 -0.57 -3.64
N PHE A 34 1.72 0.16 -2.53
CA PHE A 34 0.67 1.09 -2.13
C PHE A 34 1.28 2.49 -2.01
N GLY A 35 0.84 3.40 -2.86
CA GLY A 35 1.23 4.80 -2.79
C GLY A 35 0.70 5.44 -1.51
N GLN A 36 1.53 6.22 -0.83
CA GLN A 36 1.18 6.97 0.35
C GLN A 36 1.23 8.47 0.04
N LYS A 37 0.14 9.17 0.34
CA LYS A 37 0.08 10.62 0.17
C LYS A 37 0.54 11.30 1.44
N TYR A 38 1.32 12.37 1.29
CA TYR A 38 1.66 13.22 2.42
C TYR A 38 0.40 13.92 2.92
N PHE A 39 0.06 13.71 4.18
CA PHE A 39 -1.01 14.42 4.83
C PHE A 39 -0.42 15.38 5.87
N GLU A 40 -0.43 16.67 5.52
CA GLU A 40 0.00 17.74 6.41
C GLU A 40 -1.00 17.89 7.55
N ARG A 41 -0.54 17.96 8.81
CA ARG A 41 -1.39 18.30 9.96
C ARG A 41 -1.18 19.78 10.27
N PRO A 42 -2.13 20.67 9.91
CA PRO A 42 -1.94 22.12 9.98
C PRO A 42 -1.56 22.61 11.39
N ASN A 43 -2.06 21.91 12.41
CA ASN A 43 -1.94 22.33 13.81
C ASN A 43 -0.69 21.82 14.53
N TYR A 44 0.18 21.05 13.85
CA TYR A 44 1.21 20.29 14.54
C TYR A 44 2.63 20.40 13.95
N HIS A 45 2.84 21.02 12.79
CA HIS A 45 4.16 21.12 12.11
C HIS A 45 4.81 19.76 11.74
N TRP A 46 4.08 18.65 11.81
CA TRP A 46 4.46 17.35 11.27
C TRP A 46 3.31 16.76 10.46
N GLY A 47 3.63 16.09 9.36
CA GLY A 47 2.69 15.31 8.55
C GLY A 47 3.14 13.86 8.45
N ASN A 48 2.23 12.99 8.04
CA ASN A 48 2.50 11.57 7.86
C ASN A 48 2.13 11.16 6.43
N TYR A 49 2.92 10.28 5.84
CA TYR A 49 2.55 9.59 4.60
C TYR A 49 1.59 8.45 4.92
N VAL A 50 0.40 8.46 4.33
CA VAL A 50 -0.66 7.47 4.58
C VAL A 50 -1.33 7.01 3.29
N ALA A 51 -1.70 5.74 3.24
CA ALA A 51 -2.48 5.11 2.18
C ALA A 51 -3.98 5.22 2.43
N PHE A 52 -4.43 5.15 3.70
CA PHE A 52 -5.87 5.08 4.04
C PHE A 52 -6.71 6.29 3.59
N ASN A 53 -6.09 7.42 3.25
CA ASN A 53 -6.77 8.60 2.74
C ASN A 53 -7.00 8.55 1.21
N GLY A 54 -6.91 7.36 0.61
CA GLY A 54 -7.21 7.13 -0.80
C GLY A 54 -6.02 7.43 -1.68
N SER A 55 -5.57 6.42 -2.42
CA SER A 55 -4.33 6.49 -3.19
C SER A 55 -4.40 5.54 -4.38
N HIS A 56 -3.25 5.03 -4.80
CA HIS A 56 -3.12 4.02 -5.83
C HIS A 56 -2.36 2.82 -5.30
N SER A 57 -2.61 1.67 -5.93
CA SER A 57 -1.86 0.45 -5.75
C SER A 57 -1.49 -0.13 -7.11
N ASP A 58 -0.35 -0.80 -7.19
CA ASP A 58 0.03 -1.61 -8.34
C ASP A 58 0.67 -2.90 -7.81
N TYR A 59 0.85 -3.88 -8.68
CA TYR A 59 1.55 -5.10 -8.31
C TYR A 59 2.48 -5.56 -9.42
N PHE A 60 3.60 -6.15 -8.99
CA PHE A 60 4.47 -6.90 -9.87
C PHE A 60 4.24 -8.40 -9.64
N ASP A 61 3.78 -9.09 -10.69
CA ASP A 61 3.62 -10.54 -10.68
C ASP A 61 4.99 -11.21 -10.82
N THR A 62 5.40 -11.96 -9.79
CA THR A 62 6.73 -12.58 -9.75
C THR A 62 6.82 -13.88 -10.56
N ILE A 63 5.69 -14.45 -10.98
CA ILE A 63 5.65 -15.66 -11.81
C ILE A 63 5.89 -15.28 -13.27
N ILE A 64 5.11 -14.33 -13.77
CA ILE A 64 5.19 -13.92 -15.19
C ILE A 64 6.09 -12.70 -15.42
N ASN A 65 6.61 -12.08 -14.37
CA ASN A 65 7.50 -10.92 -14.40
C ASN A 65 6.91 -9.70 -15.11
N THR A 66 5.63 -9.41 -14.83
CA THR A 66 4.92 -8.28 -15.43
C THR A 66 4.21 -7.45 -14.37
N TRP A 67 4.04 -6.16 -14.66
CA TRP A 67 3.20 -5.27 -13.86
C TRP A 67 1.72 -5.50 -14.17
N GLY A 68 0.88 -5.47 -13.13
CA GLY A 68 -0.56 -5.58 -13.24
C GLY A 68 -1.25 -4.30 -13.72
N GLY A 69 -0.61 -3.16 -13.46
CA GLY A 69 -1.11 -1.83 -13.80
C GLY A 69 -1.74 -1.13 -12.59
N PRO A 70 -1.59 0.20 -12.50
CA PRO A 70 -2.02 0.95 -11.33
C PRO A 70 -3.55 0.99 -11.23
N LYS A 71 -4.05 0.79 -10.01
CA LYS A 71 -5.45 0.93 -9.63
C LYS A 71 -5.57 1.99 -8.56
N GLN A 72 -6.53 2.90 -8.70
CA GLN A 72 -6.89 3.80 -7.61
C GLN A 72 -7.81 3.08 -6.62
N PHE A 73 -7.67 3.41 -5.34
CA PHE A 73 -8.60 2.99 -4.30
C PHE A 73 -9.06 4.21 -3.50
N GLU A 74 -10.32 4.17 -3.09
CA GLU A 74 -10.96 5.28 -2.39
C GLU A 74 -10.42 5.44 -0.96
N ALA A 75 -10.65 6.62 -0.39
CA ALA A 75 -10.30 6.88 1.00
C ALA A 75 -11.13 5.98 1.94
N ILE A 76 -10.43 5.18 2.74
CA ILE A 76 -11.01 4.40 3.84
C ILE A 76 -11.49 5.35 4.94
N SER A 77 -10.73 6.43 5.19
CA SER A 77 -11.10 7.48 6.14
C SER A 77 -10.42 8.80 5.81
N SER A 78 -11.10 9.91 6.08
CA SER A 78 -10.55 11.27 6.05
C SER A 78 -10.19 11.80 7.44
N LYS A 79 -10.36 10.98 8.49
CA LYS A 79 -10.10 11.40 9.87
C LYS A 79 -8.61 11.63 10.10
N GLN A 80 -8.32 12.75 10.74
CA GLN A 80 -6.98 13.12 11.17
C GLN A 80 -6.61 12.30 12.43
N HIS A 81 -5.32 12.08 12.65
CA HIS A 81 -4.74 11.38 13.84
C HIS A 81 -4.77 9.84 13.86
N PHE A 82 -4.97 9.20 12.70
CA PHE A 82 -4.70 7.77 12.56
C PHE A 82 -3.25 7.50 12.09
N GLY A 83 -2.70 6.39 12.58
CA GLY A 83 -1.64 5.65 11.95
C GLY A 83 -2.20 4.44 11.19
N GLU A 84 -1.38 3.85 10.33
CA GLU A 84 -1.75 2.67 9.54
C GLU A 84 -0.68 1.59 9.59
N LEU A 85 -1.13 0.34 9.43
CA LEU A 85 -0.30 -0.81 9.12
C LEU A 85 -0.94 -1.56 7.95
N ILE A 86 -0.18 -1.76 6.87
CA ILE A 86 -0.55 -2.66 5.77
C ILE A 86 0.10 -4.01 6.04
N PHE A 87 -0.67 -5.08 6.06
CA PHE A 87 -0.17 -6.43 6.34
C PHE A 87 -0.96 -7.49 5.58
N VAL A 88 -0.41 -8.69 5.54
CA VAL A 88 -1.00 -9.86 4.86
C VAL A 88 -1.43 -10.87 5.91
N SER A 89 -2.64 -11.42 5.78
CA SER A 89 -3.13 -12.57 6.54
C SER A 89 -3.99 -13.42 5.62
N ASP A 90 -3.85 -14.75 5.67
CA ASP A 90 -4.71 -15.68 4.91
C ASP A 90 -4.86 -15.32 3.42
N SER A 91 -3.75 -14.95 2.77
CA SER A 91 -3.69 -14.50 1.36
C SER A 91 -4.48 -13.22 1.04
N GLU A 92 -4.89 -12.45 2.05
CA GLU A 92 -5.54 -11.16 1.89
C GLU A 92 -4.67 -10.02 2.42
N ILE A 93 -4.80 -8.84 1.81
CA ILE A 93 -4.11 -7.62 2.22
C ILE A 93 -5.07 -6.73 3.01
N PHE A 94 -4.66 -6.39 4.22
CA PHE A 94 -5.42 -5.57 5.16
C PHE A 94 -4.73 -4.25 5.43
N ILE A 95 -5.53 -3.19 5.65
CA ILE A 95 -5.10 -2.00 6.38
C ILE A 95 -5.74 -2.03 7.76
N LEU A 96 -4.88 -1.96 8.78
CA LEU A 96 -5.28 -1.66 10.14
C LEU A 96 -5.12 -0.16 10.39
N LEU A 97 -6.22 0.49 10.78
CA LEU A 97 -6.19 1.86 11.29
C LEU A 97 -6.16 1.88 12.81
N PHE A 98 -5.26 2.67 13.39
CA PHE A 98 -5.15 2.84 14.83
C PHE A 98 -4.97 4.32 15.21
N SER A 99 -5.61 4.75 16.30
CA SER A 99 -5.45 6.11 16.83
C SER A 99 -4.09 6.26 17.51
N HIS A 100 -3.39 7.37 17.28
CA HIS A 100 -2.20 7.72 18.07
C HIS A 100 -2.52 8.12 19.52
N PHE A 101 -3.79 8.41 19.82
CA PHE A 101 -4.23 8.90 21.12
C PHE A 101 -5.33 8.00 21.69
N GLY A 102 -5.08 7.39 22.86
CA GLY A 102 -6.06 6.59 23.62
C GLY A 102 -6.02 5.07 23.41
N LYS A 103 -7.07 4.37 23.89
CA LYS A 103 -7.23 2.91 23.75
C LYS A 103 -7.28 2.55 22.25
N MET A 104 -6.46 1.58 21.82
CA MET A 104 -6.46 1.11 20.44
C MET A 104 -7.85 0.63 20.03
N LYS A 105 -8.50 1.36 19.11
CA LYS A 105 -9.59 0.82 18.31
C LYS A 105 -8.97 0.25 17.04
N ILE A 106 -9.03 -1.06 16.92
CA ILE A 106 -8.57 -1.82 15.75
C ILE A 106 -9.76 -1.89 14.80
N ASN A 107 -9.67 -1.18 13.67
CA ASN A 107 -10.63 -1.33 12.58
C ASN A 107 -9.90 -2.02 11.42
N PHE A 108 -10.43 -3.18 10.99
CA PHE A 108 -9.93 -3.90 9.84
C PHE A 108 -10.66 -3.42 8.59
N TYR A 109 -9.90 -2.99 7.59
CA TYR A 109 -10.42 -2.72 6.26
C TYR A 109 -9.72 -3.63 5.27
N ILE A 110 -10.51 -4.41 4.54
CA ILE A 110 -10.05 -5.24 3.44
C ILE A 110 -9.88 -4.30 2.24
N LEU A 111 -8.66 -4.14 1.71
CA LEU A 111 -8.46 -3.39 0.46
C LEU A 111 -8.74 -4.24 -0.76
N PHE A 112 -8.48 -5.53 -0.66
CA PHE A 112 -8.67 -6.48 -1.73
C PHE A 112 -9.31 -7.74 -1.17
N HIS A 113 -10.57 -7.97 -1.55
CA HIS A 113 -11.21 -9.26 -1.37
C HIS A 113 -10.99 -10.04 -2.67
N MET A 114 -10.00 -10.94 -2.71
CA MET A 114 -9.87 -11.87 -3.83
C MET A 114 -10.75 -13.09 -3.57
N LYS A 115 -12.05 -12.96 -3.87
CA LYS A 115 -12.87 -14.16 -4.11
C LYS A 115 -12.48 -14.75 -5.46
N ILE A 116 -11.62 -15.77 -5.44
CA ILE A 116 -11.52 -16.72 -6.55
C ILE A 116 -12.84 -17.50 -6.55
N ILE A 117 -13.75 -17.14 -7.46
CA ILE A 117 -14.84 -18.03 -7.85
C ILE A 117 -14.21 -19.07 -8.78
N ILE A 118 -14.05 -20.30 -8.30
CA ILE A 118 -13.78 -21.47 -9.13
C ILE A 118 -15.05 -21.85 -9.86
#